data_AF-A0A914KXM3-F1
#
_entry.id   AF-A0A914KXM3-F1
#
_cell.length_a   1.000
_cell.length_b   1.000
_cell.length_c   1.000
_cell.angle_alpha   90.00
_cell.angle_beta   90.00
_cell.angle_gamma   90.00
#
_symmetry.space_group_name_H-M   'P 1'
#
loop_
_entity.id
_entity.type
_entity.pdbx_description
1 polymer ?
#
loop_
_entity_poly.entity_id
_entity_poly.type
_entity_poly.pdbx_seq_one_letter_code
_entity_poly.pdbx_strand_id
1 'polypeptide(L)'
;MVPKWSCGPSGDGKSKINDVEVTGCVHASYFCSDSALVELTKCCIVHDRCYNDKKGQTFCDDHFCPCLHKAAKHPGCYIAAAEAFCLLVRTVGGSAYNG
;
A
#
# COMPACT_ATOMS: atom_id res chain seq x y z
N MET A 1 0.67 -17.89 -11.61
CA MET A 1 -0.32 -17.07 -10.88
C MET A 1 0.45 -15.88 -10.34
N VAL A 2 0.15 -14.66 -10.77
CA VAL A 2 0.78 -13.45 -10.21
C VAL A 2 0.20 -13.25 -8.81
N PRO A 3 1.02 -13.10 -7.75
CA PRO A 3 0.51 -12.82 -6.41
C PRO A 3 -0.26 -11.51 -6.43
N LYS A 4 -1.50 -11.55 -5.95
CA LYS A 4 -2.37 -10.39 -5.92
C LYS A 4 -1.93 -9.46 -4.79
N TRP A 5 -1.29 -8.37 -5.13
CA TRP A 5 -1.03 -7.24 -4.25
C TRP A 5 -2.36 -6.55 -3.89
N SER A 6 -2.56 -6.22 -2.61
CA SER A 6 -3.77 -5.54 -2.12
C SER A 6 -3.41 -4.42 -1.15
N CYS A 7 -3.52 -3.18 -1.62
CA CYS A 7 -3.45 -1.97 -0.79
C CYS A 7 -4.62 -1.06 -1.17
N GLY A 8 -5.48 -0.71 -0.21
CA GLY A 8 -6.73 0.04 -0.44
C GLY A 8 -7.90 -0.54 0.38
N PRO A 9 -8.96 0.24 0.69
CA PRO A 9 -9.84 0.12 1.88
C PRO A 9 -10.73 -1.13 1.98
N SER A 10 -10.46 -2.14 1.18
CA SER A 10 -11.13 -3.42 1.28
C SER A 10 -10.14 -4.52 0.98
N GLY A 11 -9.35 -4.89 1.97
CA GLY A 11 -8.69 -6.20 2.04
C GLY A 11 -9.65 -7.40 1.85
N ASP A 12 -10.95 -7.16 1.64
CA ASP A 12 -12.00 -8.11 1.22
C ASP A 12 -12.30 -8.11 -0.31
N GLY A 13 -11.66 -7.25 -1.11
CA GLY A 13 -11.79 -7.24 -2.57
C GLY A 13 -13.13 -6.71 -3.10
N LYS A 14 -13.84 -5.86 -2.34
CA LYS A 14 -15.20 -5.41 -2.67
C LYS A 14 -15.40 -3.91 -2.90
N SER A 15 -14.45 -3.03 -2.62
CA SER A 15 -14.55 -1.64 -3.11
C SER A 15 -14.08 -1.58 -4.55
N LYS A 16 -14.77 -0.78 -5.37
CA LYS A 16 -14.36 -0.50 -6.74
C LYS A 16 -12.96 0.12 -6.69
N ILE A 17 -11.95 -0.67 -7.00
CA ILE A 17 -10.57 -0.19 -7.17
C ILE A 17 -10.66 0.97 -8.17
N ASN A 18 -10.23 2.16 -7.78
CA ASN A 18 -10.17 3.27 -8.73
C ASN A 18 -8.97 3.04 -9.67
N ASP A 19 -8.99 3.62 -10.86
CA ASP A 19 -7.97 3.36 -11.89
C ASP A 19 -6.54 3.68 -11.41
N VAL A 20 -6.40 4.56 -10.42
CA VAL A 20 -5.13 4.94 -9.80
C VAL A 20 -4.55 3.79 -8.96
N GLU A 21 -5.37 3.11 -8.14
CA GLU A 21 -4.94 1.92 -7.40
C GLU A 21 -4.66 0.74 -8.33
N VAL A 22 -5.48 0.51 -9.38
CA VAL A 22 -5.21 -0.56 -10.37
C VAL A 22 -3.87 -0.33 -11.06
N THR A 23 -3.62 0.90 -11.52
CA THR A 23 -2.38 1.26 -12.22
C THR A 23 -1.17 1.16 -11.30
N GLY A 24 -1.30 1.55 -10.03
CA GLY A 24 -0.26 1.35 -9.01
C GLY A 24 0.05 -0.12 -8.78
N CYS A 25 -0.97 -0.98 -8.73
CA CYS A 25 -0.81 -2.42 -8.57
C CYS A 25 -0.10 -3.07 -9.78
N VAL A 26 -0.49 -2.69 -10.99
CA VAL A 26 0.12 -3.22 -12.23
C VAL A 26 1.58 -2.80 -12.32
N HIS A 27 1.91 -1.53 -12.09
CA HIS A 27 3.29 -1.08 -12.09
C HIS A 27 4.12 -1.74 -10.98
N ALA A 28 3.60 -1.85 -9.76
CA ALA A 28 4.28 -2.58 -8.70
C ALA A 28 4.57 -4.03 -9.11
N SER A 29 3.61 -4.74 -9.71
CA SER A 29 3.81 -6.14 -10.14
C SER A 29 4.85 -6.32 -11.25
N TYR A 30 5.12 -5.29 -12.05
CA TYR A 30 6.16 -5.32 -13.07
C TYR A 30 7.57 -5.16 -12.47
N PHE A 31 7.70 -4.33 -11.43
CA PHE A 31 9.00 -3.99 -10.84
C PHE A 31 9.34 -4.79 -9.57
N CYS A 32 8.34 -5.38 -8.92
CA CYS A 32 8.48 -6.15 -7.69
C CYS A 32 8.43 -7.65 -7.97
N SER A 33 9.25 -8.42 -7.25
CA SER A 33 9.13 -9.87 -7.23
C SER A 33 7.88 -10.32 -6.48
N ASP A 34 7.44 -11.55 -6.74
CA ASP A 34 6.34 -12.19 -6.03
C ASP A 34 6.46 -12.11 -4.49
N SER A 35 7.67 -12.35 -3.98
CA SER A 35 7.97 -12.24 -2.54
C SER A 35 7.84 -10.82 -2.02
N ALA A 36 8.25 -9.81 -2.81
CA ALA A 36 8.12 -8.41 -2.43
C ALA A 36 6.64 -8.00 -2.38
N LEU A 37 5.82 -8.43 -3.35
CA LEU A 37 4.38 -8.17 -3.35
C LEU A 37 3.68 -8.78 -2.11
N VAL A 38 4.11 -9.97 -1.67
CA VAL A 38 3.60 -10.59 -0.43
C VAL A 38 3.97 -9.75 0.81
N GLU A 39 5.22 -9.32 0.95
CA GLU A 39 5.65 -8.52 2.10
C GLU A 39 5.00 -7.14 2.11
N LEU A 40 4.91 -6.50 0.95
CA LEU A 40 4.19 -5.25 0.81
C LEU A 40 2.74 -5.44 1.28
N THR A 41 2.06 -6.53 0.88
CA THR A 41 0.64 -6.77 1.21
C THR A 41 0.41 -6.79 2.72
N LYS A 42 1.37 -7.34 3.48
CA LYS A 42 1.31 -7.33 4.95
C LYS A 42 1.35 -5.91 5.52
N CYS A 43 2.12 -5.01 4.92
CA CYS A 43 2.16 -3.60 5.32
C CYS A 43 0.79 -2.94 5.16
N CYS A 44 0.10 -3.20 4.05
CA CYS A 44 -1.22 -2.62 3.78
C CYS A 44 -2.28 -3.11 4.77
N ILE A 45 -2.32 -4.42 5.05
CA ILE A 45 -3.26 -4.98 6.04
C ILE A 45 -3.08 -4.32 7.42
N VAL A 46 -1.83 -4.05 7.83
CA VAL A 46 -1.54 -3.37 9.11
C VAL A 46 -1.96 -1.90 9.07
N HIS A 47 -1.72 -1.21 7.96
CA HIS A 47 -2.11 0.19 7.77
C HIS A 47 -3.64 0.37 7.74
N ASP A 48 -4.36 -0.45 6.98
CA ASP A 48 -5.82 -0.46 6.93
C ASP A 48 -6.41 -0.69 8.32
N ARG A 49 -5.86 -1.63 9.09
CA ARG A 49 -6.27 -1.84 10.50
C ARG A 49 -6.01 -0.60 11.35
N CYS A 50 -4.86 0.04 11.19
CA CYS A 50 -4.52 1.26 11.92
C CYS A 50 -5.48 2.41 11.61
N TYR A 51 -5.88 2.56 10.35
CA TYR A 51 -6.89 3.51 9.89
C TYR A 51 -8.27 3.20 10.46
N ASN A 52 -8.70 1.93 10.40
CA ASN A 52 -9.97 1.47 10.96
C ASN A 52 -10.05 1.69 12.49
N ASP A 53 -8.94 1.47 13.19
CA ASP A 53 -8.81 1.72 14.63
C ASP A 53 -8.68 3.23 14.97
N LYS A 54 -8.68 4.11 13.95
CA LYS A 54 -8.54 5.58 14.07
C LYS A 54 -7.39 6.01 14.98
N LYS A 55 -6.22 5.36 14.84
CA LYS A 55 -5.04 5.63 15.69
C LYS A 55 -4.28 6.91 15.36
N GLY A 56 -4.76 7.70 14.40
CA GLY A 56 -4.13 8.90 13.87
C GLY A 56 -3.50 8.65 12.51
N GLN A 57 -3.86 9.44 11.50
CA GLN A 57 -3.37 9.29 10.12
C GLN A 57 -1.83 9.32 10.07
N THR A 58 -1.22 10.37 10.61
CA THR A 58 0.24 10.52 10.64
C THR A 58 0.93 9.34 11.32
N PHE A 59 0.39 8.86 12.44
CA PHE A 59 0.93 7.71 13.14
C PHE A 59 0.90 6.46 12.26
N CYS A 60 -0.24 6.17 11.63
CA CYS A 60 -0.38 5.02 10.75
C CYS A 60 0.54 5.12 9.53
N ASP A 61 0.65 6.29 8.91
CA ASP A 61 1.51 6.52 7.75
C ASP A 61 3.01 6.41 8.09
N ASP A 62 3.43 6.91 9.26
CA ASP A 62 4.81 6.83 9.75
C ASP A 62 5.25 5.40 10.06
N HIS A 63 4.32 4.51 10.38
CA HIS A 63 4.58 3.07 10.51
C HIS A 63 4.52 2.33 9.16
N PHE A 64 3.69 2.80 8.24
CA PHE A 64 3.49 2.18 6.95
C PHE A 64 4.66 2.38 5.99
N CYS A 65 5.17 3.61 5.84
CA CYS A 65 6.24 3.90 4.90
C CYS A 65 7.51 3.05 5.14
N PRO A 66 8.05 2.94 6.38
CA PRO A 66 9.21 2.09 6.63
C PRO A 66 8.95 0.60 6.36
N CYS A 67 7.71 0.14 6.55
CA CYS A 67 7.32 -1.23 6.21
C CYS A 67 7.47 -1.49 4.71
N LEU A 68 6.94 -0.58 3.88
CA LEU A 68 7.06 -0.68 2.43
C LEU A 68 8.54 -0.65 1.99
N HIS A 69 9.34 0.26 2.56
CA HIS A 69 10.75 0.41 2.22
C HIS A 69 11.54 -0.88 2.50
N LYS A 70 11.20 -1.59 3.57
CA LYS A 70 11.82 -2.88 3.93
C LYS A 70 11.39 -4.01 2.99
N ALA A 71 10.15 -3.98 2.52
CA ALA A 71 9.59 -4.98 1.61
C ALA A 71 10.10 -4.81 0.16
N ALA A 72 10.23 -3.58 -0.30
CA ALA A 72 10.64 -3.24 -1.66
C ALA A 72 12.16 -3.03 -1.79
N LYS A 73 12.95 -4.11 -1.77
CA LYS A 73 14.42 -4.03 -1.82
C LYS A 73 15.01 -3.68 -3.20
N HIS A 74 14.29 -3.99 -4.28
CA HIS A 74 14.75 -3.67 -5.64
C HIS A 74 14.46 -2.22 -5.98
N PRO A 75 15.37 -1.46 -6.64
CA PRO A 75 15.18 -0.02 -6.88
C PRO A 75 13.89 0.33 -7.64
N GLY A 76 13.53 -0.43 -8.67
CA GLY A 76 12.27 -0.22 -9.40
C GLY A 76 11.05 -0.44 -8.52
N CYS A 77 11.05 -1.53 -7.74
CA CYS A 77 9.99 -1.82 -6.78
C CYS A 77 9.91 -0.76 -5.68
N TYR A 78 11.06 -0.27 -5.21
CA TYR A 78 11.16 0.76 -4.19
C TYR A 78 10.46 2.05 -4.65
N ILE A 79 10.77 2.51 -5.86
CA ILE A 79 10.16 3.72 -6.41
C ILE A 79 8.67 3.49 -6.68
N ALA A 80 8.31 2.39 -7.35
CA ALA A 80 6.95 2.14 -7.83
C ALA A 80 5.97 1.75 -6.72
N ALA A 81 6.43 1.07 -5.66
CA ALA A 81 5.57 0.50 -4.62
C ALA A 81 5.82 1.10 -3.23
N ALA A 82 7.05 1.46 -2.87
CA ALA A 82 7.33 2.01 -1.55
C ALA A 82 7.13 3.53 -1.48
N GLU A 83 7.91 4.29 -2.24
CA GLU A 83 7.84 5.75 -2.22
C GLU A 83 6.49 6.27 -2.73
N ALA A 84 6.01 5.72 -3.85
CA ALA A 84 4.76 6.17 -4.45
C ALA A 84 3.56 6.02 -3.50
N PHE A 85 3.41 4.85 -2.86
CA PHE A 85 2.30 4.60 -1.94
C PHE A 85 2.47 5.33 -0.62
N CYS A 86 3.70 5.45 -0.09
CA CYS A 86 3.96 6.29 1.08
C CYS A 86 3.52 7.74 0.85
N LEU A 87 3.88 8.32 -0.30
CA LEU A 87 3.47 9.67 -0.67
C LEU A 87 1.95 9.78 -0.83
N LEU A 88 1.33 8.77 -1.44
CA LEU A 88 -0.11 8.76 -1.68
C LEU A 88 -0.90 8.76 -0.36
N VAL A 89 -0.59 7.89 0.59
CA VAL A 89 -1.33 7.87 1.88
C VAL A 89 -1.15 9.16 2.69
N ARG A 90 0.02 9.79 2.61
CA ARG A 90 0.29 11.06 3.30
C ARG A 90 -0.43 12.25 2.67
N THR A 91 -0.61 12.26 1.35
CA THR A 91 -1.18 13.41 0.61
C THR A 91 -2.69 13.31 0.44
N VAL A 92 -3.22 12.10 0.18
CA VAL A 92 -4.65 11.88 -0.10
C VAL A 92 -5.31 10.89 0.86
N GLY A 93 -4.54 10.20 1.70
CA GLY A 93 -5.07 9.19 2.63
C GLY A 93 -5.94 9.75 3.74
N GLY A 94 -5.98 11.08 3.95
CA GLY A 94 -6.87 11.71 4.92
C GLY A 94 -8.36 11.47 4.64
N SER A 95 -8.76 11.38 3.38
CA SER A 95 -10.15 11.04 3.04
C SER A 95 -10.50 9.61 3.43
N ALA A 96 -9.61 8.64 3.15
CA ALA A 96 -9.78 7.25 3.56
C ALA A 96 -9.71 7.08 5.08
N TYR A 97 -8.83 7.84 5.75
CA TYR A 97 -8.69 7.83 7.20
C TYR A 97 -9.93 8.39 7.91
N ASN A 98 -10.61 9.38 7.33
CA ASN A 98 -11.75 10.05 7.96
C ASN A 98 -13.13 9.44 7.60
N GLY A 99 -13.21 8.66 6.52
CA GLY A 99 -14.40 7.88 6.16
C GLY A 99 -14.74 6.80 7.18
#